data_AF-A0A5C7RUG8-F1
#
_entry.id   AF-A0A5C7RUG8-F1
#
_cell.length_a   1.000
_cell.length_b   1.000
_cell.length_c   1.000
_cell.angle_alpha   90.00
_cell.angle_beta   90.00
_cell.angle_gamma   90.00
#
_symmetry.space_group_name_H-M   'P 1'
#
loop_
_entity.id
_entity.type
_entity.pdbx_description
1 polymer ?
#
loop_
_entity_poly.entity_id
_entity_poly.type
_entity_poly.pdbx_seq_one_letter_code
_entity_poly.pdbx_strand_id
1 'polypeptide(L)'
;MKTLLTVAHKELVDLFRDRRTVMLGLLLMPFLFPALLLGTSAMAEKKARTQLEEALKLPVIGAEHAPNLIAHLKSNNIQPLPAPKDPDAAVRAQTYDAVLKISPDFGAHWRDSRTATIEIIYDSSRQDAQIPVERIRATVQVYARQLGALRLVQRGVSPEIARPVQIAQRDAATPESKRGMILGLMLPYLLILSSFLGGSYLVIDVTAGERERQSLEPLLATPAARTAIMSGKILAACAFAMLSLVLILVAFKLSLMFAPGRLRMMTLAVPVLAQMLLVLLPMVLIGTTLLTLISASVKSVKEAQSYMSVLMLLPMVPTVMLMVNPVKQQLWQFAVPFLCQNQLLLKLLRSEPISAEIWATYLASGLGLGIVLWLLAARLYHKEKLAISA
;
A
#
# COMPACT_ATOMS: atom_id res chain seq x y z
N MET A 1 -35.15 15.28 16.55
CA MET A 1 -34.02 14.42 16.98
C MET A 1 -34.45 12.98 17.28
N LYS A 2 -35.54 12.72 18.03
CA LYS A 2 -36.00 11.34 18.33
C LYS A 2 -36.19 10.47 17.07
N THR A 3 -36.93 10.95 16.06
CA THR A 3 -37.20 10.20 14.82
C THR A 3 -35.94 9.83 14.05
N LEU A 4 -34.97 10.74 13.95
CA LEU A 4 -33.71 10.51 13.25
C LEU A 4 -32.88 9.40 13.92
N LEU A 5 -32.79 9.43 15.26
CA LEU A 5 -32.09 8.38 16.02
C LEU A 5 -32.83 7.04 15.95
N THR A 6 -34.17 7.06 15.97
CA THR A 6 -34.99 5.84 15.80
C THR A 6 -34.74 5.19 14.45
N VAL A 7 -34.73 5.97 13.36
CA VAL A 7 -34.42 5.46 12.01
C VAL A 7 -33.00 4.91 11.97
N ALA A 8 -32.02 5.67 12.46
CA ALA A 8 -30.63 5.22 12.46
C ALA A 8 -30.43 3.90 13.25
N HIS A 9 -31.09 3.79 14.41
CA HIS A 9 -31.04 2.58 15.22
C HIS A 9 -31.70 1.39 14.52
N LYS A 10 -32.87 1.60 13.91
CA LYS A 10 -33.56 0.56 13.13
C LYS A 10 -32.67 0.05 11.99
N GLU A 11 -32.08 0.94 11.19
CA GLU A 11 -31.23 0.52 10.07
C GLU A 11 -29.99 -0.26 10.54
N LEU A 12 -29.38 0.16 11.65
CA LEU A 12 -28.26 -0.59 12.23
C LEU A 12 -28.69 -1.98 12.72
N VAL A 13 -29.82 -2.08 13.41
CA VAL A 13 -30.33 -3.37 13.91
C VAL A 13 -30.65 -4.32 12.77
N ASP A 14 -31.31 -3.84 11.71
CA ASP A 14 -31.64 -4.66 10.54
C ASP A 14 -30.36 -5.15 9.83
N LEU A 15 -29.35 -4.28 9.73
CA LEU A 15 -28.05 -4.64 9.17
C LEU A 15 -27.33 -5.72 9.99
N PHE A 16 -27.29 -5.58 11.32
CA PHE A 16 -26.65 -6.56 12.20
C PHE A 16 -27.36 -7.92 12.23
N ARG A 17 -28.67 -7.94 11.89
CA ARG A 17 -29.44 -9.18 11.73
C ARG A 17 -29.07 -9.93 10.45
N ASP A 18 -28.66 -9.21 9.40
CA ASP A 18 -28.16 -9.84 8.19
C ASP A 18 -26.72 -10.36 8.39
N ARG A 19 -26.64 -11.62 8.82
CA ARG A 19 -25.37 -12.34 9.04
C ARG A 19 -24.46 -12.32 7.82
N ARG A 20 -25.01 -12.36 6.61
CA ARG A 20 -24.21 -12.37 5.39
C ARG A 20 -23.53 -11.02 5.19
N THR A 21 -24.27 -9.94 5.41
CA THR A 21 -23.76 -8.58 5.28
C THR A 21 -22.73 -8.25 6.36
N VAL A 22 -22.97 -8.65 7.62
CA VAL A 22 -21.98 -8.50 8.69
C VAL A 22 -20.73 -9.32 8.38
N MET A 23 -20.89 -10.58 7.97
CA MET A 23 -19.73 -11.45 7.71
C MET A 23 -18.91 -10.97 6.50
N LEU A 24 -19.56 -10.65 5.38
CA LEU A 24 -18.86 -10.22 4.16
C LEU A 24 -18.37 -8.77 4.23
N GLY A 25 -19.18 -7.85 4.75
CA GLY A 25 -18.89 -6.42 4.79
C GLY A 25 -18.02 -6.00 5.97
N LEU A 26 -18.21 -6.60 7.15
CA LEU A 26 -17.55 -6.18 8.39
C LEU A 26 -16.35 -7.07 8.77
N LEU A 27 -16.37 -8.36 8.42
CA LEU A 27 -15.29 -9.29 8.79
C LEU A 27 -14.37 -9.64 7.62
N LEU A 28 -14.92 -10.04 6.47
CA LEU A 28 -14.10 -10.55 5.37
C LEU A 28 -13.16 -9.46 4.80
N MET A 29 -13.70 -8.33 4.37
CA MET A 29 -12.90 -7.28 3.72
C MET A 29 -11.85 -6.65 4.64
N PRO A 30 -12.15 -6.32 5.91
CA PRO A 30 -11.17 -5.77 6.84
C PRO A 30 -10.02 -6.71 7.21
N PHE A 31 -10.27 -8.02 7.27
CA PHE A 31 -9.25 -9.00 7.68
C PHE A 31 -8.49 -9.60 6.50
N LEU A 32 -9.11 -9.69 5.30
CA LEU A 32 -8.50 -10.30 4.12
C LEU A 32 -7.19 -9.61 3.74
N PHE A 33 -7.16 -8.28 3.70
CA PHE A 33 -5.97 -7.55 3.26
C PHE A 33 -4.81 -7.62 4.27
N PRO A 34 -5.01 -7.36 5.58
CA PRO A 34 -3.96 -7.61 6.57
C PRO A 34 -3.47 -9.06 6.58
N ALA A 35 -4.36 -10.04 6.36
CA ALA A 35 -3.97 -11.45 6.26
C ALA A 35 -3.12 -11.74 5.01
N LEU A 36 -3.49 -11.17 3.86
CA LEU A 36 -2.71 -11.29 2.62
C LEU A 36 -1.33 -10.65 2.75
N LEU A 37 -1.24 -9.48 3.40
CA LEU A 37 0.02 -8.81 3.67
C LEU A 37 0.91 -9.67 4.59
N LEU A 38 0.35 -10.31 5.61
CA LEU A 38 1.10 -11.26 6.44
C LEU A 38 1.56 -12.48 5.67
N GLY A 39 0.68 -13.08 4.88
CA GLY A 39 1.01 -14.27 4.10
C GLY A 39 2.14 -13.99 3.11
N THR A 40 2.00 -12.93 2.32
CA THR A 40 3.01 -12.54 1.32
C THR A 40 4.33 -12.12 1.96
N SER A 41 4.31 -11.37 3.06
CA SER A 41 5.53 -10.96 3.76
C SER A 41 6.25 -12.13 4.45
N ALA A 42 5.52 -13.05 5.10
CA ALA A 42 6.09 -14.25 5.68
C ALA A 42 6.70 -15.17 4.62
N MET A 43 6.03 -15.31 3.46
CA MET A 43 6.58 -16.05 2.32
C MET A 43 7.84 -15.37 1.74
N ALA A 44 7.82 -14.04 1.60
CA ALA A 44 8.97 -13.27 1.13
C ALA A 44 10.16 -13.37 2.10
N GLU A 45 9.93 -13.28 3.41
CA GLU A 45 10.99 -13.45 4.41
C GLU A 45 11.55 -14.88 4.38
N LYS A 46 10.69 -15.89 4.32
CA LYS A 46 11.12 -17.29 4.20
C LYS A 46 11.97 -17.49 2.94
N LYS A 47 11.51 -17.00 1.79
CA LYS A 47 12.24 -17.08 0.52
C LYS A 47 13.59 -16.36 0.59
N ALA A 48 13.62 -15.16 1.16
CA ALA A 48 14.85 -14.39 1.33
C ALA A 48 15.86 -15.10 2.24
N ARG A 49 15.40 -15.67 3.37
CA ARG A 49 16.27 -16.47 4.26
C ARG A 49 16.83 -17.69 3.53
N THR A 50 15.98 -18.45 2.83
CA THR A 50 16.42 -19.61 2.04
C THR A 50 17.48 -19.20 1.00
N GLN A 51 17.26 -18.12 0.25
CA GLN A 51 18.23 -17.65 -0.75
C GLN A 51 19.55 -17.12 -0.16
N LEU A 52 19.55 -16.68 1.11
CA LEU A 52 20.74 -16.21 1.81
C LEU A 52 21.51 -17.35 2.47
N GLU A 53 20.82 -18.32 3.06
CA GLU A 53 21.42 -19.47 3.76
C GLU A 53 21.89 -20.55 2.78
N GLU A 54 21.16 -20.78 1.69
CA GLU A 54 21.55 -21.77 0.69
C GLU A 54 22.76 -21.31 -0.13
N ALA A 55 23.56 -22.31 -0.50
CA ALA A 55 24.68 -22.11 -1.39
C ALA A 55 24.16 -21.65 -2.76
N LEU A 56 24.60 -20.47 -3.18
CA LEU A 56 24.17 -19.92 -4.48
C LEU A 56 24.83 -20.73 -5.58
N LYS A 57 24.04 -21.54 -6.29
CA LYS A 57 24.48 -22.30 -7.45
C LYS A 57 24.61 -21.36 -8.65
N LEU A 58 25.84 -21.11 -9.09
CA LEU A 58 26.15 -20.14 -10.13
C LEU A 58 26.86 -20.85 -11.29
N PRO A 59 26.24 -21.01 -12.47
CA PRO A 59 26.96 -21.47 -13.64
C PRO A 59 28.04 -20.46 -14.03
N VAL A 60 29.27 -20.94 -14.24
CA VAL A 60 30.40 -20.11 -14.60
C VAL A 60 31.02 -20.56 -15.92
N ILE A 61 31.05 -19.66 -16.90
CA ILE A 61 31.77 -19.82 -18.16
C ILE A 61 33.21 -19.34 -17.95
N GLY A 62 34.19 -20.19 -18.32
CA GLY A 62 35.61 -19.85 -18.19
C GLY A 62 36.14 -19.93 -16.77
N ALA A 63 35.60 -20.83 -15.93
CA ALA A 63 36.05 -21.02 -14.55
C ALA A 63 37.56 -21.29 -14.43
N GLU A 64 38.15 -21.94 -15.45
CA GLU A 64 39.58 -22.26 -15.54
C GLU A 64 40.47 -21.02 -15.68
N HIS A 65 39.93 -19.93 -16.26
CA HIS A 65 40.70 -18.71 -16.50
C HIS A 65 40.94 -17.90 -15.22
N ALA A 66 40.20 -18.17 -14.13
CA ALA A 66 40.24 -17.38 -12.90
C ALA A 66 40.12 -18.24 -11.61
N PRO A 67 41.06 -19.16 -11.33
CA PRO A 67 40.97 -20.07 -10.18
C PRO A 67 40.86 -19.33 -8.83
N ASN A 68 41.57 -18.20 -8.67
CA ASN A 68 41.53 -17.39 -7.46
C ASN A 68 40.17 -16.71 -7.22
N LEU A 69 39.51 -16.27 -8.29
CA LEU A 69 38.16 -15.70 -8.20
C LEU A 69 37.15 -16.78 -7.83
N ILE A 70 37.27 -17.98 -8.42
CA ILE A 70 36.42 -19.12 -8.11
C ILE A 70 36.57 -19.54 -6.63
N ALA A 71 37.79 -19.57 -6.11
CA ALA A 71 38.04 -19.84 -4.69
C ALA A 71 37.37 -18.78 -3.78
N HIS A 72 37.43 -17.50 -4.15
CA HIS A 72 36.78 -16.42 -3.42
C HIS A 72 35.24 -16.49 -3.48
N LEU A 73 34.67 -16.91 -4.61
CA LEU A 73 33.22 -17.16 -4.71
C LEU A 73 32.81 -18.32 -3.78
N LYS A 74 33.57 -19.43 -3.77
CA LYS A 74 33.33 -20.57 -2.88
C LYS A 74 33.40 -20.18 -1.40
N SER A 75 34.35 -19.36 -0.99
CA SER A 75 34.45 -18.89 0.40
C SER A 75 33.26 -18.02 0.84
N ASN A 76 32.53 -17.43 -0.10
CA ASN A 76 31.31 -16.65 0.15
C ASN A 76 30.03 -17.46 -0.10
N ASN A 77 30.13 -18.80 -0.03
CA ASN A 77 29.02 -19.74 -0.20
C ASN A 77 28.32 -19.62 -1.58
N ILE A 78 29.10 -19.28 -2.62
CA ILE A 78 28.68 -19.30 -4.04
C ILE A 78 29.36 -20.50 -4.70
N GLN A 79 28.59 -21.51 -5.06
CA GLN A 79 29.08 -22.74 -5.67
C GLN A 79 29.08 -22.63 -7.20
N PRO A 80 30.25 -22.72 -7.85
CA PRO A 80 30.33 -22.70 -9.31
C PRO A 80 29.78 -24.01 -9.87
N LEU A 81 28.90 -23.89 -10.87
CA LEU A 81 28.40 -24.99 -11.69
C LEU A 81 29.04 -24.95 -13.09
N PRO A 82 29.10 -26.09 -13.80
CA PRO A 82 29.55 -26.12 -15.19
C PRO A 82 28.70 -25.19 -16.06
N ALA A 83 29.37 -24.59 -17.05
CA ALA A 83 28.75 -23.67 -18.00
C ALA A 83 27.63 -24.36 -18.82
N PRO A 84 26.46 -23.71 -18.97
CA PRO A 84 25.45 -24.15 -19.94
C PRO A 84 25.97 -23.93 -21.37
N LYS A 85 25.48 -24.74 -22.33
CA LYS A 85 25.84 -24.59 -23.76
C LYS A 85 25.43 -23.23 -24.33
N ASP A 86 24.30 -22.69 -23.88
CA ASP A 86 23.82 -21.35 -24.22
C ASP A 86 23.40 -20.62 -22.93
N PRO A 87 24.16 -19.62 -22.47
CA PRO A 87 23.85 -18.89 -21.25
C PRO A 87 22.60 -18.03 -21.35
N ASP A 88 22.36 -17.42 -22.51
CA ASP A 88 21.22 -16.52 -22.69
C ASP A 88 19.92 -17.33 -22.75
N ALA A 89 19.93 -18.47 -23.44
CA ALA A 89 18.79 -19.39 -23.44
C ALA A 89 18.55 -19.97 -22.05
N ALA A 90 19.58 -20.29 -21.27
CA ALA A 90 19.42 -20.85 -19.93
C ALA A 90 18.82 -19.86 -18.91
N VAL A 91 19.18 -18.57 -19.01
CA VAL A 91 18.58 -17.49 -18.21
C VAL A 91 17.13 -17.23 -18.66
N ARG A 92 16.87 -17.19 -19.98
CA ARG A 92 15.52 -17.02 -20.53
C ARG A 92 14.59 -18.20 -20.19
N ALA A 93 15.12 -19.42 -20.21
CA ALA A 93 14.40 -20.65 -19.83
C ALA A 93 14.26 -20.83 -18.31
N GLN A 94 14.72 -19.85 -17.51
CA GLN A 94 14.62 -19.84 -16.05
C GLN A 94 15.29 -21.05 -15.37
N THR A 95 16.25 -21.68 -16.04
CA THR A 95 17.01 -22.80 -15.47
C THR A 95 18.00 -22.29 -14.40
N TYR A 96 18.51 -21.08 -14.59
CA TYR A 96 19.38 -20.38 -13.66
C TYR A 96 19.00 -18.91 -13.52
N ASP A 97 19.18 -18.35 -12.33
CA ASP A 97 18.85 -16.94 -12.04
C ASP A 97 19.89 -15.96 -12.56
N ALA A 98 21.16 -16.38 -12.63
CA ALA A 98 22.26 -15.62 -13.21
C ALA A 98 23.35 -16.57 -13.73
N VAL A 99 24.10 -16.14 -14.73
CA VAL A 99 25.30 -16.81 -15.24
C VAL A 99 26.48 -15.86 -15.20
N LEU A 100 27.63 -16.34 -14.72
CA LEU A 100 28.87 -15.58 -14.72
C LEU A 100 29.73 -15.97 -15.91
N LYS A 101 30.14 -15.00 -16.72
CA LYS A 101 31.03 -15.21 -17.85
C LYS A 101 32.36 -14.51 -17.63
N ILE A 102 33.42 -15.29 -17.58
CA ILE A 102 34.79 -14.82 -17.39
C ILE A 102 35.47 -14.80 -18.76
N SER A 103 36.03 -13.65 -19.15
CA SER A 103 36.73 -13.51 -20.43
C SER A 103 37.92 -14.48 -20.52
N PRO A 104 38.23 -15.08 -21.69
CA PRO A 104 39.45 -15.86 -21.91
C PRO A 104 40.73 -15.12 -21.52
N ASP A 105 40.78 -13.81 -21.76
CA ASP A 105 41.93 -12.96 -21.47
C ASP A 105 42.08 -12.62 -19.98
N PHE A 106 41.15 -13.08 -19.13
CA PHE A 106 41.13 -12.74 -17.70
C PHE A 106 42.48 -13.05 -17.03
N GLY A 107 43.03 -14.25 -17.27
CA GLY A 107 44.28 -14.68 -16.65
C GLY A 107 45.48 -13.82 -17.08
N ALA A 108 45.57 -13.48 -18.38
CA ALA A 108 46.63 -12.62 -18.92
C ALA A 108 46.51 -11.20 -18.37
N HIS A 109 45.33 -10.58 -18.47
CA HIS A 109 45.09 -9.24 -17.93
C HIS A 109 45.29 -9.18 -16.42
N TRP A 110 44.95 -10.25 -15.70
CA TRP A 110 45.15 -10.32 -14.26
C TRP A 110 46.64 -10.31 -13.88
N ARG A 111 47.49 -11.03 -14.61
CA ARG A 111 48.95 -11.06 -14.39
C ARG A 111 49.61 -9.74 -14.79
N ASP A 112 49.19 -9.16 -15.91
CA ASP A 112 49.73 -7.90 -16.44
C ASP A 112 49.23 -6.66 -15.69
N SER A 113 48.52 -6.83 -14.57
CA SER A 113 47.89 -5.75 -13.82
C SER A 113 46.91 -4.88 -14.63
N ARG A 114 46.36 -5.43 -15.72
CA ARG A 114 45.31 -4.80 -16.52
C ARG A 114 43.93 -5.11 -15.94
N THR A 115 42.92 -4.41 -16.46
CA THR A 115 41.52 -4.64 -16.10
C THR A 115 41.05 -5.95 -16.72
N ALA A 116 40.56 -6.86 -15.87
CA ALA A 116 40.01 -8.14 -16.31
C ALA A 116 38.48 -8.06 -16.29
N THR A 117 37.86 -8.34 -17.44
CA THR A 117 36.40 -8.18 -17.62
C THR A 117 35.67 -9.45 -17.22
N ILE A 118 34.56 -9.27 -16.49
CA ILE A 118 33.60 -10.31 -16.12
C ILE A 118 32.21 -9.80 -16.47
N GLU A 119 31.37 -10.65 -17.05
CA GLU A 119 29.98 -10.36 -17.39
C GLU A 119 29.04 -11.17 -16.48
N ILE A 120 28.00 -10.51 -15.96
CA ILE A 120 26.90 -11.18 -15.24
C ILE A 120 25.70 -11.14 -16.16
N ILE A 121 25.28 -12.30 -16.65
CA ILE A 121 24.11 -12.46 -17.52
C ILE A 121 22.91 -12.77 -16.63
N TYR A 122 21.90 -11.91 -16.65
CA TYR A 122 20.68 -12.06 -15.86
C TYR A 122 19.50 -11.36 -16.53
N ASP A 123 18.28 -11.76 -16.17
CA ASP A 123 17.06 -11.11 -16.63
C ASP A 123 16.58 -10.08 -15.60
N SER A 124 16.66 -8.79 -15.94
CA SER A 124 16.27 -7.70 -15.05
C SER A 124 14.77 -7.61 -14.79
N SER A 125 13.93 -8.26 -15.60
CA SER A 125 12.48 -8.31 -15.39
C SER A 125 12.09 -9.27 -14.25
N ARG A 126 13.00 -10.16 -13.84
CA ARG A 126 12.75 -11.17 -12.80
C ARG A 126 13.19 -10.66 -11.42
N GLN A 127 12.24 -10.57 -10.49
CA GLN A 127 12.53 -10.28 -9.08
C GLN A 127 13.42 -11.34 -8.44
N ASP A 128 13.25 -12.61 -8.83
CA ASP A 128 14.00 -13.74 -8.27
C ASP A 128 15.51 -13.69 -8.56
N ALA A 129 15.91 -13.04 -9.67
CA ALA A 129 17.31 -12.88 -10.03
C ALA A 129 18.01 -11.74 -9.28
N GLN A 130 17.26 -10.79 -8.71
CA GLN A 130 17.85 -9.59 -8.10
C GLN A 130 18.76 -9.92 -6.91
N ILE A 131 18.30 -10.78 -5.99
CA ILE A 131 19.06 -11.16 -4.80
C ILE A 131 20.35 -11.92 -5.16
N PRO A 132 20.31 -12.97 -6.00
CA PRO A 132 21.51 -13.63 -6.53
C PRO A 132 22.51 -12.68 -7.21
N VAL A 133 22.02 -11.81 -8.11
CA VAL A 133 22.87 -10.88 -8.88
C VAL A 133 23.57 -9.89 -7.96
N GLU A 134 22.86 -9.31 -7.00
CA GLU A 134 23.47 -8.39 -6.03
C GLU A 134 24.49 -9.09 -5.12
N ARG A 135 24.24 -10.35 -4.72
CA ARG A 135 25.21 -11.15 -3.96
C ARG A 135 26.49 -11.41 -4.77
N ILE A 136 26.36 -11.74 -6.05
CA ILE A 136 27.50 -11.92 -6.97
C ILE A 136 28.26 -10.61 -7.16
N ARG A 137 27.55 -9.51 -7.48
CA ARG A 137 28.11 -8.18 -7.66
C ARG A 137 28.89 -7.72 -6.44
N ALA A 138 28.30 -7.83 -5.25
CA ALA A 138 28.94 -7.45 -3.99
C ALA A 138 30.22 -8.26 -3.74
N THR A 139 30.18 -9.58 -3.96
CA THR A 139 31.33 -10.47 -3.77
C THR A 139 32.47 -10.13 -4.74
N VAL A 140 32.15 -9.95 -6.04
CA VAL A 140 33.15 -9.57 -7.06
C VAL A 140 33.74 -8.19 -6.77
N GLN A 141 32.95 -7.23 -6.30
CA GLN A 141 33.45 -5.91 -5.90
C GLN A 141 34.39 -5.98 -4.70
N VAL A 142 34.11 -6.83 -3.70
CA VAL A 142 35.03 -7.06 -2.58
C VAL A 142 36.36 -7.62 -3.09
N TYR A 143 36.32 -8.65 -3.94
CA TYR A 143 37.51 -9.24 -4.56
C TYR A 143 38.32 -8.21 -5.34
N ALA A 144 37.68 -7.42 -6.22
CA ALA A 144 38.32 -6.39 -7.01
C ALA A 144 38.99 -5.32 -6.15
N ARG A 145 38.34 -4.91 -5.05
CA ARG A 145 38.88 -3.93 -4.09
C ARG A 145 40.12 -4.46 -3.35
N GLN A 146 40.11 -5.73 -2.93
CA GLN A 146 41.25 -6.37 -2.27
C GLN A 146 42.44 -6.49 -3.22
N LEU A 147 42.19 -6.96 -4.45
CA LEU A 147 43.22 -7.12 -5.48
C LEU A 147 43.85 -5.77 -5.87
N GLY A 148 43.02 -4.73 -6.06
CA GLY A 148 43.49 -3.39 -6.37
C GLY A 148 44.40 -2.83 -5.27
N ALA A 149 44.03 -3.02 -4.00
CA ALA A 149 44.85 -2.59 -2.86
C ALA A 149 46.20 -3.32 -2.83
N LEU A 150 46.22 -4.65 -3.02
CA LEU A 150 47.47 -5.43 -3.04
C LEU A 150 48.41 -4.97 -4.17
N ARG A 151 47.87 -4.69 -5.36
CA ARG A 151 48.65 -4.18 -6.50
C ARG A 151 49.26 -2.80 -6.25
N LEU A 152 48.59 -1.95 -5.48
CA LEU A 152 49.12 -0.64 -5.10
C LEU A 152 50.24 -0.78 -4.07
N VAL A 153 50.03 -1.59 -3.02
CA VAL A 153 51.04 -1.86 -1.99
C VAL A 153 52.32 -2.46 -2.58
N GLN A 154 52.20 -3.41 -3.52
CA GLN A 154 53.35 -4.02 -4.21
C GLN A 154 54.19 -3.00 -5.01
N ARG A 155 53.60 -1.88 -5.40
CA ARG A 155 54.29 -0.79 -6.11
C ARG A 155 54.75 0.34 -5.18
N GLY A 156 54.65 0.15 -3.86
CA GLY A 156 54.97 1.20 -2.87
C GLY A 156 53.97 2.35 -2.85
N VAL A 157 52.79 2.17 -3.46
CA VAL A 157 51.74 3.19 -3.54
C VAL A 157 50.71 2.91 -2.45
N SER A 158 50.37 3.93 -1.66
CA SER A 158 49.29 3.80 -0.68
C SER A 158 47.95 3.50 -1.38
N PRO A 159 47.18 2.48 -0.95
CA PRO A 159 45.85 2.19 -1.47
C PRO A 159 44.86 3.36 -1.35
N GLU A 160 45.11 4.30 -0.43
CA GLU A 160 44.27 5.49 -0.22
C GLU A 160 44.28 6.44 -1.43
N ILE A 161 45.35 6.44 -2.23
CA ILE A 161 45.46 7.26 -3.45
C ILE A 161 44.38 6.88 -4.47
N ALA A 162 43.94 5.62 -4.49
CA ALA A 162 42.87 5.15 -5.37
C ALA A 162 41.46 5.47 -4.84
N ARG A 163 41.32 5.99 -3.61
CA ARG A 163 40.06 6.40 -2.99
C ARG A 163 40.21 7.74 -2.28
N PRO A 164 40.47 8.83 -3.03
CA PRO A 164 40.72 10.14 -2.44
C PRO A 164 39.48 10.74 -1.75
N VAL A 165 38.29 10.22 -2.03
CA VAL A 165 37.03 10.68 -1.44
C VAL A 165 36.29 9.49 -0.84
N GLN A 166 36.07 9.53 0.46
CA GLN A 166 35.20 8.60 1.17
C GLN A 166 33.85 9.26 1.43
N ILE A 167 32.78 8.68 0.88
CA ILE A 167 31.42 9.14 1.13
C ILE A 167 30.99 8.59 2.50
N ALA A 168 30.93 9.45 3.51
CA ALA A 168 30.32 9.14 4.79
C ALA A 168 28.82 9.44 4.73
N GLN A 169 27.98 8.39 4.76
CA GLN A 169 26.53 8.54 4.81
C GLN A 169 26.06 8.48 6.26
N ARG A 170 25.41 9.54 6.73
CA ARG A 170 24.69 9.55 8.00
C ARG A 170 23.20 9.61 7.71
N ASP A 171 22.52 8.49 7.94
CA ASP A 171 21.07 8.42 7.84
C ASP A 171 20.44 9.15 9.04
N ALA A 172 19.74 10.26 8.77
CA ALA A 172 19.05 11.06 9.77
C ALA A 172 17.59 10.61 10.00
N ALA A 173 17.12 9.59 9.28
CA ALA A 173 15.74 9.11 9.41
C ALA A 173 15.54 8.39 10.75
N THR A 174 14.50 8.81 11.48
CA THR A 174 14.06 8.12 12.69
C THR A 174 13.57 6.71 12.37
N PRO A 175 13.67 5.75 13.32
CA PRO A 175 13.08 4.43 13.15
C PRO A 175 11.59 4.47 12.76
N GLU A 176 10.84 5.43 13.32
CA GLU A 176 9.43 5.65 13.05
C GLU A 176 9.19 6.08 11.59
N SER A 177 10.01 7.00 11.08
CA SER A 177 9.91 7.46 9.68
C SER A 177 10.18 6.33 8.68
N LYS A 178 11.16 5.46 8.97
CA LYS A 178 11.44 4.27 8.14
C LYS A 178 10.28 3.26 8.14
N ARG A 179 9.69 3.01 9.31
CA ARG A 179 8.49 2.15 9.43
C ARG A 179 7.32 2.76 8.65
N GLY A 180 7.12 4.07 8.80
CA GLY A 180 6.09 4.84 8.11
C GLY A 180 6.26 4.86 6.59
N MET A 181 7.49 4.79 6.08
CA MET A 181 7.75 4.70 4.63
C MET A 181 7.23 3.39 4.03
N ILE A 182 7.47 2.26 4.69
CA ILE A 182 7.02 0.94 4.20
C ILE A 182 5.50 0.83 4.28
N LEU A 183 4.92 1.21 5.43
CA LEU A 183 3.47 1.20 5.62
C LEU A 183 2.76 2.22 4.71
N GLY A 184 3.42 3.35 4.46
CA GLY A 184 2.89 4.47 3.66
C GLY A 184 2.69 4.15 2.19
N LEU A 185 3.25 3.07 1.66
CA LEU A 185 3.11 2.72 0.26
C LEU A 185 1.68 2.25 -0.09
N MET A 186 1.02 1.51 0.82
CA MET A 186 -0.26 0.84 0.53
C MET A 186 -1.37 1.18 1.51
N LEU A 187 -1.04 1.40 2.80
CA LEU A 187 -2.04 1.58 3.84
C LEU A 187 -2.92 2.83 3.66
N PRO A 188 -2.39 4.01 3.25
CA PRO A 188 -3.23 5.18 3.02
C PRO A 188 -4.31 4.93 1.97
N TYR A 189 -3.96 4.30 0.85
CA TYR A 189 -4.91 4.00 -0.23
C TYR A 189 -6.06 3.10 0.27
N LEU A 190 -5.73 2.03 0.99
CA LEU A 190 -6.73 1.12 1.55
C LEU A 190 -7.66 1.86 2.51
N LEU A 191 -7.11 2.60 3.47
CA LEU A 191 -7.93 3.29 4.47
C LEU A 191 -8.83 4.36 3.84
N ILE A 192 -8.34 5.09 2.84
CA ILE A 192 -9.13 6.07 2.11
C ILE A 192 -10.27 5.37 1.37
N LEU A 193 -9.97 4.31 0.62
CA LEU A 193 -10.98 3.56 -0.13
C LEU A 193 -12.04 2.96 0.81
N SER A 194 -11.61 2.34 1.91
CA SER A 194 -12.49 1.77 2.92
C SER A 194 -13.30 2.84 3.66
N SER A 195 -12.75 4.03 3.90
CA SER A 195 -13.52 5.11 4.53
C SER A 195 -14.59 5.67 3.59
N PHE A 196 -14.27 5.81 2.32
CA PHE A 196 -15.15 6.38 1.31
C PHE A 196 -16.28 5.40 0.91
N LEU A 197 -15.96 4.11 0.80
CA LEU A 197 -16.91 3.07 0.34
C LEU A 197 -17.37 2.11 1.44
N GLY A 198 -16.90 2.24 2.68
CA GLY A 198 -17.20 1.30 3.76
C GLY A 198 -18.69 1.20 4.13
N GLY A 199 -19.45 2.26 3.88
CA GLY A 199 -20.91 2.29 4.08
C GLY A 199 -21.73 1.97 2.83
N SER A 200 -21.08 1.68 1.70
CA SER A 200 -21.75 1.55 0.40
C SER A 200 -22.83 0.49 0.36
N TYR A 201 -22.57 -0.69 0.92
CA TYR A 201 -23.54 -1.78 0.95
C TYR A 201 -24.84 -1.36 1.64
N LEU A 202 -24.74 -0.76 2.83
CA LEU A 202 -25.91 -0.29 3.57
C LEU A 202 -26.62 0.81 2.78
N VAL A 203 -25.90 1.85 2.33
CA VAL A 203 -26.49 3.00 1.64
C VAL A 203 -27.26 2.56 0.39
N ILE A 204 -26.71 1.64 -0.39
CA ILE A 204 -27.33 1.16 -1.63
C ILE A 204 -28.61 0.37 -1.30
N ASP A 205 -28.58 -0.55 -0.33
CA ASP A 205 -29.76 -1.35 0.02
C ASP A 205 -30.88 -0.48 0.63
N VAL A 206 -30.56 0.40 1.58
CA VAL A 206 -31.58 1.25 2.25
C VAL A 206 -32.08 2.41 1.39
N THR A 207 -31.41 2.73 0.28
CA THR A 207 -31.79 3.85 -0.60
C THR A 207 -32.29 3.36 -1.96
N ALA A 208 -31.42 2.74 -2.75
CA ALA A 208 -31.80 2.22 -4.06
C ALA A 208 -32.65 0.96 -3.93
N GLY A 209 -32.35 0.09 -2.96
CA GLY A 209 -33.12 -1.13 -2.71
C GLY A 209 -34.55 -0.85 -2.25
N GLU A 210 -34.75 0.12 -1.35
CA GLU A 210 -36.11 0.55 -0.96
C GLU A 210 -36.87 1.22 -2.12
N ARG A 211 -36.17 1.90 -3.03
CA ARG A 211 -36.77 2.46 -4.25
C ARG A 211 -37.22 1.36 -5.20
N GLU A 212 -36.35 0.38 -5.44
CA GLU A 212 -36.61 -0.77 -6.32
C GLU A 212 -37.76 -1.63 -5.79
N ARG A 213 -37.87 -1.78 -4.47
CA ARG A 213 -38.96 -2.52 -3.79
C ARG A 213 -40.23 -1.68 -3.60
N GLN A 214 -40.28 -0.44 -4.11
CA GLN A 214 -41.40 0.50 -3.96
C GLN A 214 -41.80 0.78 -2.50
N SER A 215 -40.91 0.52 -1.54
CA SER A 215 -41.17 0.74 -0.11
C SER A 215 -40.87 2.19 0.33
N LEU A 216 -40.25 3.00 -0.53
CA LEU A 216 -40.03 4.43 -0.27
C LEU A 216 -41.33 5.23 -0.23
N GLU A 217 -42.32 4.91 -1.07
CA GLU A 217 -43.57 5.69 -1.14
C GLU A 217 -44.38 5.61 0.16
N PRO A 218 -44.64 4.41 0.75
CA PRO A 218 -45.28 4.32 2.06
C PRO A 218 -44.46 5.00 3.18
N LEU A 219 -43.13 4.94 3.11
CA LEU A 219 -42.25 5.55 4.11
C LEU A 219 -42.34 7.08 4.09
N LEU A 220 -42.45 7.68 2.90
CA LEU A 220 -42.61 9.13 2.71
C LEU A 220 -44.03 9.63 3.00
N ALA A 221 -45.01 8.73 3.09
CA ALA A 221 -46.38 9.00 3.52
C ALA A 221 -46.53 9.02 5.07
N THR A 222 -45.52 8.57 5.80
CA THR A 222 -45.52 8.67 7.27
C THR A 222 -45.44 10.12 7.75
N PRO A 223 -45.94 10.46 8.95
CA PRO A 223 -45.89 11.83 9.50
C PRO A 223 -44.46 12.30 9.85
N ALA A 224 -43.42 11.52 9.53
CA ALA A 224 -42.04 11.86 9.79
C ALA A 224 -41.49 12.80 8.70
N ALA A 225 -40.73 13.82 9.11
CA ALA A 225 -40.06 14.71 8.16
C ALA A 225 -39.09 13.93 7.26
N ARG A 226 -39.21 14.09 5.93
CA ARG A 226 -38.37 13.39 4.94
C ARG A 226 -36.86 13.58 5.16
N THR A 227 -36.47 14.78 5.61
CA THR A 227 -35.07 15.08 5.97
C THR A 227 -34.59 14.29 7.19
N ALA A 228 -35.46 14.02 8.16
CA ALA A 228 -35.13 13.24 9.34
C ALA A 228 -34.94 11.75 9.01
N ILE A 229 -35.74 11.20 8.09
CA ILE A 229 -35.61 9.82 7.61
C ILE A 229 -34.28 9.65 6.89
N MET A 230 -34.00 10.51 5.91
CA MET A 230 -32.77 10.45 5.13
C MET A 230 -31.51 10.68 5.98
N SER A 231 -31.56 11.65 6.90
CA SER A 231 -30.46 11.91 7.83
C SER A 231 -30.19 10.73 8.78
N GLY A 232 -31.24 10.04 9.21
CA GLY A 232 -31.12 8.81 10.00
C GLY A 232 -30.40 7.70 9.23
N LYS A 233 -30.73 7.52 7.94
CA LYS A 233 -30.05 6.54 7.06
C LYS A 233 -28.57 6.85 6.86
N ILE A 234 -28.23 8.12 6.60
CA ILE A 234 -26.82 8.54 6.47
C ILE A 234 -26.07 8.34 7.77
N LEU A 235 -26.66 8.66 8.92
CA LEU A 235 -26.01 8.44 10.22
C LEU A 235 -25.79 6.96 10.52
N ALA A 236 -26.74 6.08 10.18
CA ALA A 236 -26.54 4.63 10.27
C ALA A 236 -25.37 4.17 9.37
N ALA A 237 -25.30 4.67 8.14
CA ALA A 237 -24.20 4.37 7.22
C ALA A 237 -22.85 4.88 7.70
N CYS A 238 -22.79 6.10 8.25
CA CYS A 238 -21.58 6.64 8.85
C CYS A 238 -21.15 5.79 10.05
N ALA A 239 -22.07 5.41 10.94
CA ALA A 239 -21.75 4.58 12.10
C ALA A 239 -21.22 3.20 11.67
N PHE A 240 -21.85 2.57 10.67
CA PHE A 240 -21.39 1.29 10.15
C PHE A 240 -20.01 1.40 9.48
N ALA A 241 -19.79 2.42 8.64
CA ALA A 241 -18.51 2.67 8.00
C ALA A 241 -17.40 2.95 9.04
N MET A 242 -17.70 3.72 10.08
CA MET A 242 -16.76 3.98 11.18
C MET A 242 -16.42 2.70 11.95
N LEU A 243 -17.40 1.85 12.23
CA LEU A 243 -17.16 0.55 12.87
C LEU A 243 -16.26 -0.33 12.01
N SER A 244 -16.53 -0.40 10.69
CA SER A 244 -15.69 -1.13 9.74
C SER A 244 -14.26 -0.60 9.72
N LEU A 245 -14.07 0.72 9.71
CA LEU A 245 -12.74 1.34 9.82
C LEU A 245 -12.01 0.99 11.11
N VAL A 246 -12.69 1.02 12.25
CA VAL A 246 -12.11 0.60 13.54
C VAL A 246 -11.64 -0.85 13.45
N LEU A 247 -12.45 -1.74 12.88
CA LEU A 247 -12.08 -3.14 12.70
C LEU A 247 -10.89 -3.31 11.74
N ILE A 248 -10.82 -2.55 10.65
CA ILE A 248 -9.66 -2.55 9.74
C ILE A 248 -8.40 -2.16 10.50
N LEU A 249 -8.43 -1.07 11.27
CA LEU A 249 -7.27 -0.59 12.02
C LEU A 249 -6.85 -1.58 13.11
N VAL A 250 -7.81 -2.20 13.80
CA VAL A 250 -7.54 -3.24 14.80
C VAL A 250 -6.96 -4.49 14.14
N ALA A 251 -7.56 -4.97 13.04
CA ALA A 251 -7.06 -6.11 12.28
C ALA A 251 -5.65 -5.85 11.76
N PHE A 252 -5.37 -4.64 11.29
CA PHE A 252 -4.05 -4.25 10.83
C PHE A 252 -3.02 -4.22 11.97
N LYS A 253 -3.36 -3.60 13.11
CA LYS A 253 -2.50 -3.61 14.29
C LYS A 253 -2.20 -5.03 14.78
N LEU A 254 -3.24 -5.87 14.84
CA LEU A 254 -3.12 -7.26 15.26
C LEU A 254 -2.25 -8.05 14.28
N SER A 255 -2.46 -7.82 12.98
CA SER A 255 -1.67 -8.41 11.90
C SER A 255 -0.18 -8.09 12.08
N LEU A 256 0.18 -6.81 12.23
CA LEU A 256 1.57 -6.42 12.50
C LEU A 256 2.15 -7.04 13.78
N MET A 257 1.35 -7.20 14.83
CA MET A 257 1.80 -7.82 16.08
C MET A 257 2.20 -9.30 15.90
N PHE A 258 1.52 -10.03 15.01
CA PHE A 258 1.81 -11.42 14.66
C PHE A 258 2.78 -11.57 13.48
N ALA A 259 3.16 -10.48 12.82
CA ALA A 259 4.09 -10.52 11.69
C ALA A 259 5.48 -11.01 12.12
N PRO A 260 6.18 -11.79 11.29
CA PRO A 260 7.57 -12.15 11.56
C PRO A 260 8.54 -10.98 11.30
N GLY A 261 9.71 -11.06 11.94
CA GLY A 261 10.86 -10.22 11.62
C GLY A 261 10.65 -8.71 11.81
N ARG A 262 11.07 -7.92 10.80
CA ARG A 262 11.09 -6.45 10.84
C ARG A 262 9.69 -5.81 10.87
N LEU A 263 8.65 -6.52 10.42
CA LEU A 263 7.27 -6.02 10.40
C LEU A 263 6.66 -5.93 11.81
N ARG A 264 7.06 -6.82 12.74
CA ARG A 264 6.60 -6.76 14.14
C ARG A 264 6.95 -5.46 14.83
N MET A 265 8.15 -4.94 14.53
CA MET A 265 8.64 -3.67 15.05
C MET A 265 7.88 -2.46 14.47
N MET A 266 7.00 -2.64 13.49
CA MET A 266 6.22 -1.58 12.85
C MET A 266 4.86 -1.32 13.52
N THR A 267 4.63 -1.88 14.71
CA THR A 267 3.34 -1.74 15.41
C THR A 267 3.04 -0.27 15.71
N LEU A 268 1.83 0.17 15.34
CA LEU A 268 1.37 1.55 15.54
C LEU A 268 0.86 1.78 16.96
N ALA A 269 1.17 2.96 17.52
CA ALA A 269 0.67 3.37 18.83
C ALA A 269 -0.84 3.69 18.78
N VAL A 270 -1.56 3.38 19.86
CA VAL A 270 -3.02 3.60 19.96
C VAL A 270 -3.44 5.06 19.67
N PRO A 271 -2.70 6.10 20.13
CA PRO A 271 -3.04 7.49 19.79
C PRO A 271 -2.99 7.77 18.28
N VAL A 272 -2.06 7.13 17.56
CA VAL A 272 -1.95 7.27 16.10
C VAL A 272 -3.16 6.65 15.41
N LEU A 273 -3.63 5.48 15.87
CA LEU A 273 -4.87 4.89 15.34
C LEU A 273 -6.09 5.82 15.55
N ALA A 274 -6.19 6.45 16.72
CA ALA A 274 -7.28 7.40 16.99
C ALA A 274 -7.20 8.64 16.07
N GLN A 275 -6.00 9.17 15.85
CA GLN A 275 -5.79 10.27 14.90
C GLN A 275 -6.10 9.86 13.46
N MET A 276 -5.74 8.65 13.03
CA MET A 276 -6.11 8.11 11.72
C MET A 276 -7.63 8.04 11.57
N LEU A 277 -8.35 7.60 12.60
CA LEU A 277 -9.80 7.56 12.59
C LEU A 277 -10.40 8.97 12.46
N LEU A 278 -9.82 9.97 13.13
CA LEU A 278 -10.21 11.38 13.00
C LEU A 278 -9.92 11.92 11.59
N VAL A 279 -8.79 11.54 10.98
CA VAL A 279 -8.50 11.86 9.57
C VAL A 279 -9.54 11.22 8.64
N LEU A 280 -10.04 10.03 8.92
CA LEU A 280 -10.96 9.34 8.00
C LEU A 280 -12.42 9.75 8.18
N LEU A 281 -12.79 10.36 9.31
CA LEU A 281 -14.18 10.71 9.64
C LEU A 281 -14.84 11.63 8.58
N PRO A 282 -14.23 12.74 8.12
CA PRO A 282 -14.82 13.55 7.06
C PRO A 282 -14.99 12.77 5.75
N MET A 283 -14.08 11.83 5.44
CA MET A 283 -14.22 10.98 4.25
C MET A 283 -15.38 10.02 4.32
N VAL A 284 -15.64 9.46 5.49
CA VAL A 284 -16.84 8.64 5.71
C VAL A 284 -18.09 9.45 5.41
N LEU A 285 -18.17 10.68 5.92
CA LEU A 285 -19.32 11.55 5.68
C LEU A 285 -19.47 11.90 4.19
N ILE A 286 -18.39 12.28 3.51
CA ILE A 286 -18.39 12.61 2.08
C ILE A 286 -18.83 11.38 1.26
N GLY A 287 -18.26 10.22 1.56
CA GLY A 287 -18.56 8.97 0.87
C GLY A 287 -20.01 8.54 1.01
N THR A 288 -20.53 8.47 2.25
CA THR A 288 -21.91 8.04 2.50
C THR A 288 -22.94 9.02 1.95
N THR A 289 -22.70 10.33 2.06
CA THR A 289 -23.62 11.34 1.51
C THR A 289 -23.63 11.35 -0.02
N LEU A 290 -22.46 11.24 -0.66
CA LEU A 290 -22.35 11.14 -2.12
C LEU A 290 -22.99 9.86 -2.65
N LEU A 291 -22.74 8.71 -2.00
CA LEU A 291 -23.39 7.45 -2.35
C LEU A 291 -24.90 7.52 -2.16
N THR A 292 -25.38 8.22 -1.12
CA THR A 292 -26.81 8.43 -0.90
C THR A 292 -27.42 9.27 -2.02
N LEU A 293 -26.73 10.33 -2.48
CA LEU A 293 -27.17 11.14 -3.63
C LEU A 293 -27.31 10.31 -4.90
N ILE A 294 -26.30 9.50 -5.21
CA ILE A 294 -26.30 8.64 -6.39
C ILE A 294 -27.39 7.59 -6.27
N SER A 295 -27.45 6.87 -5.14
CA SER A 295 -28.44 5.82 -4.89
C SER A 295 -29.87 6.33 -4.91
N ALA A 296 -30.10 7.58 -4.49
CA ALA A 296 -31.41 8.23 -4.54
C ALA A 296 -31.82 8.65 -5.96
N SER A 297 -30.86 8.77 -6.88
CA SER A 297 -31.10 9.24 -8.26
C SER A 297 -31.31 8.10 -9.27
N VAL A 298 -30.87 6.87 -8.94
CA VAL A 298 -30.96 5.70 -9.81
C VAL A 298 -32.23 4.88 -9.57
N LYS A 299 -32.62 4.04 -10.54
CA LYS A 299 -33.85 3.22 -10.43
C LYS A 299 -33.62 1.84 -9.81
N SER A 300 -32.39 1.32 -9.85
CA SER A 300 -32.09 -0.04 -9.37
C SER A 300 -30.79 -0.13 -8.57
N VAL A 301 -30.69 -1.17 -7.73
CA VAL A 301 -29.47 -1.52 -6.99
C VAL A 301 -28.29 -1.79 -7.93
N LYS A 302 -28.54 -2.42 -9.09
CA LYS A 302 -27.51 -2.70 -10.10
C LYS A 302 -26.92 -1.44 -10.71
N GLU A 303 -27.75 -0.42 -10.93
CA GLU A 303 -27.30 0.86 -11.45
C GLU A 303 -26.44 1.59 -10.40
N ALA A 304 -26.87 1.63 -9.14
CA ALA A 304 -26.07 2.17 -8.03
C ALA A 304 -24.70 1.46 -7.90
N GLN A 305 -24.68 0.14 -8.02
CA GLN A 305 -23.44 -0.65 -7.99
C GLN A 305 -22.52 -0.33 -9.17
N SER A 306 -23.05 -0.06 -10.35
CA SER A 306 -22.24 0.29 -11.53
C SER A 306 -21.49 1.62 -11.32
N TYR A 307 -22.11 2.58 -10.62
CA TYR A 307 -21.44 3.82 -10.23
C TYR A 307 -20.32 3.62 -9.20
N MET A 308 -20.32 2.52 -8.43
CA MET A 308 -19.23 2.25 -7.49
C MET A 308 -17.88 2.11 -8.19
N SER A 309 -17.84 1.54 -9.39
CA SER A 309 -16.59 1.42 -10.16
C SER A 309 -15.98 2.81 -10.45
N VAL A 310 -16.81 3.80 -10.77
CA VAL A 310 -16.36 5.19 -10.99
C VAL A 310 -15.93 5.83 -9.67
N LEU A 311 -16.67 5.60 -8.59
CA LEU A 311 -16.33 6.12 -7.26
C LEU A 311 -15.03 5.52 -6.71
N MET A 312 -14.70 4.28 -7.04
CA MET A 312 -13.41 3.66 -6.71
C MET A 312 -12.22 4.35 -7.40
N LEU A 313 -12.44 4.97 -8.58
CA LEU A 313 -11.38 5.69 -9.29
C LEU A 313 -11.07 7.06 -8.68
N LEU A 314 -12.01 7.70 -7.98
CA LEU A 314 -11.81 9.02 -7.39
C LEU A 314 -10.60 9.08 -6.43
N PRO A 315 -10.46 8.16 -5.45
CA PRO A 315 -9.27 8.10 -4.59
C PRO A 315 -7.99 7.69 -5.32
N MET A 316 -8.11 6.94 -6.42
CA MET A 316 -6.97 6.36 -7.14
C MET A 316 -6.15 7.43 -7.85
N VAL A 317 -6.78 8.35 -8.57
CA VAL A 317 -6.11 9.42 -9.33
C VAL A 317 -5.13 10.23 -8.47
N PRO A 318 -5.54 10.85 -7.34
CA PRO A 318 -4.64 11.64 -6.50
C PRO A 318 -3.55 10.78 -5.84
N THR A 319 -3.86 9.52 -5.50
CA THR A 319 -2.89 8.59 -4.92
C THR A 319 -1.78 8.26 -5.94
N VAL A 320 -2.14 7.95 -7.18
CA VAL A 320 -1.17 7.68 -8.26
C VAL A 320 -0.37 8.92 -8.59
N MET A 321 -1.01 10.10 -8.66
CA MET A 321 -0.30 11.37 -8.89
C MET A 321 0.78 11.63 -7.83
N LEU A 322 0.46 11.42 -6.55
CA LEU A 322 1.45 11.59 -5.46
C LEU A 322 2.55 10.53 -5.50
N MET A 323 2.26 9.33 -6.02
CA MET A 323 3.25 8.26 -6.15
C MET A 323 4.24 8.54 -7.29
N VAL A 324 3.77 9.13 -8.40
CA VAL A 324 4.59 9.49 -9.56
C VAL A 324 5.36 10.80 -9.32
N ASN A 325 4.70 11.79 -8.72
CA ASN A 325 5.28 13.09 -8.43
C ASN A 325 5.04 13.45 -6.96
N PRO A 326 5.97 13.12 -6.05
CA PRO A 326 5.87 13.52 -4.65
C PRO A 326 6.07 15.05 -4.55
N VAL A 327 4.96 15.78 -4.59
CA VAL A 327 4.95 17.23 -4.45
C VAL A 327 5.29 17.62 -3.01
N LYS A 328 6.05 18.71 -2.83
CA LYS A 328 6.24 19.31 -1.51
C LYS A 328 4.88 19.67 -0.93
N GLN A 329 4.70 19.39 0.36
CA GLN A 329 3.45 19.64 1.06
C GLN A 329 3.15 21.14 1.07
N GLN A 330 1.95 21.50 0.64
CA GLN A 330 1.45 22.89 0.64
C GLN A 330 0.05 22.93 1.26
N LEU A 331 -0.30 24.05 1.89
CA LEU A 331 -1.55 24.17 2.67
C LEU A 331 -2.81 23.86 1.84
N TRP A 332 -2.86 24.24 0.56
CA TRP A 332 -4.01 23.98 -0.31
C TRP A 332 -4.28 22.48 -0.51
N GLN A 333 -3.26 21.62 -0.41
CA GLN A 333 -3.40 20.18 -0.57
C GLN A 333 -4.24 19.56 0.55
N PHE A 334 -4.29 20.21 1.72
CA PHE A 334 -5.11 19.79 2.85
C PHE A 334 -6.60 20.17 2.72
N ALA A 335 -6.95 21.02 1.76
CA ALA A 335 -8.33 21.38 1.44
C ALA A 335 -8.98 20.44 0.40
N VAL A 336 -8.16 19.73 -0.39
CA VAL A 336 -8.65 18.86 -1.46
C VAL A 336 -8.87 17.43 -0.94
N PRO A 337 -10.10 16.88 -1.04
CA PRO A 337 -10.37 15.50 -0.66
C PRO A 337 -9.43 14.51 -1.38
N PHE A 338 -9.15 13.39 -0.72
CA PHE A 338 -8.25 12.29 -1.10
C PHE A 338 -6.77 12.66 -1.01
N LEU A 339 -6.38 13.83 -1.51
CA LEU A 339 -5.02 14.36 -1.33
C LEU A 339 -4.73 14.61 0.15
N CYS A 340 -5.63 15.28 0.86
CA CYS A 340 -5.43 15.63 2.26
C CYS A 340 -5.36 14.40 3.17
N GLN A 341 -6.22 13.40 2.97
CA GLN A 341 -6.17 12.15 3.75
C GLN A 341 -4.91 11.35 3.45
N ASN A 342 -4.47 11.30 2.19
CA ASN A 342 -3.23 10.60 1.83
C ASN A 342 -2.03 11.22 2.59
N GLN A 343 -1.90 12.55 2.54
CA GLN A 343 -0.80 13.25 3.21
C GLN A 343 -0.86 13.18 4.73
N LEU A 344 -2.04 13.34 5.33
CA LEU A 344 -2.21 13.24 6.78
C LEU A 344 -1.90 11.84 7.29
N LEU A 345 -2.36 10.80 6.59
CA LEU A 345 -2.02 9.42 6.95
C LEU A 345 -0.51 9.15 6.83
N LEU A 346 0.15 9.67 5.79
CA LEU A 346 1.61 9.56 5.66
C LEU A 346 2.36 10.27 6.80
N LYS A 347 1.93 11.47 7.21
CA LYS A 347 2.50 12.18 8.37
C LYS A 347 2.35 11.37 9.64
N LEU A 348 1.15 10.84 9.90
CA LEU A 348 0.87 10.01 11.07
C LEU A 348 1.72 8.73 11.09
N LEU A 349 1.85 8.06 9.95
CA LEU A 349 2.69 6.87 9.81
C LEU A 349 4.17 7.15 10.07
N ARG A 350 4.66 8.33 9.67
CA ARG A 350 6.04 8.76 9.90
C ARG A 350 6.25 9.40 11.28
N SER A 351 5.20 9.50 12.09
CA SER A 351 5.22 10.22 13.38
C SER A 351 5.66 11.67 13.27
N GLU A 352 5.33 12.32 12.15
CA GLU A 352 5.55 13.75 11.95
C GLU A 352 4.43 14.55 12.65
N PRO A 353 4.77 15.63 13.38
CA PRO A 353 3.77 16.46 14.03
C PRO A 353 2.89 17.17 12.98
N ILE A 354 1.59 17.22 13.25
CA ILE A 354 0.61 17.93 12.43
C ILE A 354 0.23 19.21 13.15
N SER A 355 0.47 20.35 12.51
CA SER A 355 0.11 21.66 13.06
C SER A 355 -1.40 21.82 13.20
N ALA A 356 -1.82 22.64 14.17
CA ALA A 356 -3.24 22.94 14.39
C ALA A 356 -3.89 23.59 13.16
N GLU A 357 -3.14 24.40 12.40
CA GLU A 357 -3.59 25.02 11.14
C GLU A 357 -3.97 23.99 10.08
N ILE A 358 -3.20 22.91 9.96
CA ILE A 358 -3.48 21.82 9.02
C ILE A 358 -4.74 21.09 9.44
N TRP A 359 -4.87 20.77 10.74
CA TRP A 359 -6.08 20.15 11.28
C TRP A 359 -7.33 21.02 11.07
N ALA A 360 -7.23 22.32 11.31
CA ALA A 360 -8.34 23.25 11.14
C ALA A 360 -8.77 23.34 9.67
N THR A 361 -7.81 23.53 8.76
CA THR A 361 -8.07 23.58 7.31
C THR A 361 -8.71 22.28 6.81
N TYR A 362 -8.17 21.14 7.28
CA TYR A 362 -8.66 19.82 6.92
C TYR A 362 -10.10 19.58 7.40
N LEU A 363 -10.35 19.76 8.69
CA LEU A 363 -11.68 19.49 9.26
C LEU A 363 -12.72 20.47 8.71
N ALA A 364 -12.37 21.75 8.54
CA ALA A 364 -13.28 22.75 7.99
C ALA A 364 -13.67 22.43 6.54
N SER A 365 -12.69 22.11 5.68
CA SER A 365 -12.95 21.79 4.27
C SER A 365 -13.67 20.44 4.11
N GLY A 366 -13.23 19.40 4.82
CA GLY A 366 -13.81 18.07 4.74
C GLY A 366 -15.23 17.99 5.29
N LEU A 367 -15.46 18.51 6.51
CA LEU A 367 -16.81 18.55 7.09
C LEU A 367 -17.69 19.53 6.35
N GLY A 368 -17.16 20.67 5.91
CA GLY A 368 -17.89 21.64 5.08
C GLY A 368 -18.43 20.99 3.80
N LEU A 369 -17.58 20.27 3.06
CA LEU A 369 -17.99 19.54 1.86
C LEU A 369 -19.01 18.44 2.18
N GLY A 370 -18.80 17.67 3.25
CA GLY A 370 -19.76 16.66 3.70
C GLY A 370 -21.13 17.23 4.06
N ILE A 371 -21.19 18.38 4.74
CA ILE A 371 -22.43 19.09 5.06
C ILE A 371 -23.11 19.60 3.80
N VAL A 372 -22.36 20.17 2.84
CA VAL A 372 -22.93 20.62 1.56
C VAL A 372 -23.56 19.45 0.81
N LEU A 373 -22.89 18.30 0.72
CA LEU A 373 -23.44 17.10 0.09
C LEU A 373 -24.68 16.57 0.83
N TRP A 374 -24.67 16.59 2.17
CA TRP A 374 -25.83 16.23 2.97
C TRP A 374 -27.03 17.15 2.69
N LEU A 375 -26.82 18.47 2.64
CA LEU A 375 -27.89 19.42 2.33
C LEU A 375 -28.44 19.24 0.91
N LEU A 376 -27.59 18.95 -0.07
CA LEU A 376 -28.03 18.62 -1.43
C LEU A 376 -28.88 17.35 -1.46
N ALA A 377 -28.47 16.34 -0.69
CA ALA A 377 -29.19 15.08 -0.58
C ALA A 377 -30.56 15.28 0.10
N ALA A 378 -30.61 16.15 1.12
CA ALA A 378 -31.86 16.50 1.80
C ALA A 378 -32.83 17.22 0.86
N ARG A 379 -32.32 18.12 0.01
CA ARG A 379 -33.11 18.80 -1.03
C ARG A 379 -33.62 17.83 -2.09
N LEU A 380 -32.83 16.82 -2.47
CA LEU A 380 -33.25 15.81 -3.44
C LEU A 380 -34.45 14.99 -2.92
N TYR A 381 -34.44 14.61 -1.63
CA TYR A 381 -35.55 13.91 -0.97
C TYR A 381 -36.85 14.73 -0.85
N HIS A 382 -36.77 16.05 -1.04
CA HIS A 382 -37.97 16.90 -1.11
C HIS A 382 -38.57 16.98 -2.52
N LYS A 383 -37.81 16.66 -3.57
CA LYS A 383 -38.35 16.66 -4.93
C LYS A 383 -39.31 15.50 -5.12
N GLU A 384 -40.52 15.80 -5.59
CA GLU A 384 -41.59 14.82 -5.85
C GLU A 384 -41.19 13.75 -6.87
N LYS A 385 -40.24 14.05 -7.75
CA LYS A 385 -39.65 13.09 -8.70
C LYS A 385 -38.98 11.89 -8.01
N LEU A 386 -38.65 11.98 -6.72
CA LEU A 386 -38.17 10.84 -5.95
C LEU A 386 -39.28 9.82 -5.65
N ALA A 387 -40.54 10.23 -5.61
CA ALA A 387 -41.67 9.36 -5.30
C ALA A 387 -42.35 8.77 -6.55
N ILE A 388 -41.95 9.18 -7.75
CA ILE A 388 -42.56 8.69 -9.00
C ILE A 388 -41.62 7.63 -9.59
N SER A 389 -41.87 6.36 -9.28
CA SER A 389 -41.31 5.25 -10.06
C SER A 389 -42.18 5.02 -11.30
N ALA A 390 -42.17 5.97 -12.24
CA ALA A 390 -42.67 5.77 -13.59
C ALA A 390 -41.51 6.03 -14.56
#